data_AF-A0A0M3U9N1-F1
#
_entry.id   AF-A0A0M3U9N1-F1
#
_cell.length_a   1.000
_cell.length_b   1.000
_cell.length_c   1.000
_cell.angle_alpha   90.00
_cell.angle_beta   90.00
_cell.angle_gamma   90.00
#
_symmetry.space_group_name_H-M   'P 1'
#
loop_
_entity.id
_entity.type
_entity.pdbx_description
1 polymer ?
#
loop_
_entity_poly.entity_id
_entity_poly.type
_entity_poly.pdbx_seq_one_letter_code
_entity_poly.pdbx_strand_id
1 'polypeptide(L)'
;MTEDEEPEDSEDEEPEEQPDPPRRRIGARAAARAAVEQIVEMTGRAPEGVTFVRKQDDSWLVGVEVVETERIPDSSDVLAVYEAELDDEAELMSYQRVRRYPRGRGDDD
;
A
#
# COMPACT_ATOMS: atom_id res chain seq x y z
N MET A 1 -56.97 -49.48 -18.79
CA MET A 1 -56.47 -48.51 -19.77
C MET A 1 -55.75 -47.48 -18.95
N THR A 2 -54.43 -47.52 -19.06
CA THR A 2 -53.44 -46.83 -18.23
C THR A 2 -53.32 -45.41 -18.76
N GLU A 3 -53.41 -44.40 -17.90
CA GLU A 3 -52.85 -43.08 -18.22
C GLU A 3 -51.64 -42.92 -17.30
N ASP A 4 -50.50 -42.88 -17.98
CA ASP A 4 -49.13 -42.80 -17.51
C ASP A 4 -48.83 -41.29 -17.49
N GLU A 5 -48.74 -40.68 -16.32
CA GLU A 5 -48.26 -39.30 -16.18
C GLU A 5 -46.74 -39.36 -16.03
N GLU A 6 -46.03 -38.99 -17.09
CA GLU A 6 -44.57 -38.82 -17.06
C GLU A 6 -44.21 -37.58 -16.21
N PRO A 7 -43.21 -37.66 -15.31
CA PRO A 7 -42.76 -36.50 -14.55
C PRO A 7 -41.92 -35.58 -15.45
N GLU A 8 -42.23 -34.29 -15.42
CA GLU A 8 -41.49 -33.27 -16.17
C GLU A 8 -40.06 -33.14 -15.62
N ASP A 9 -39.09 -33.40 -16.50
CA ASP A 9 -37.66 -33.25 -16.30
C ASP A 9 -37.38 -31.79 -15.92
N SER A 10 -37.17 -31.55 -14.63
CA SER A 10 -36.74 -30.25 -14.15
C SER A 10 -35.25 -30.15 -14.46
N GLU A 11 -34.93 -29.56 -15.60
CA GLU A 11 -33.56 -29.28 -16.01
C GLU A 11 -32.88 -28.49 -14.89
N ASP A 12 -31.97 -29.16 -14.18
CA ASP A 12 -31.09 -28.60 -13.16
C ASP A 12 -30.22 -27.55 -13.86
N GLU A 13 -30.68 -26.29 -13.89
CA GLU A 13 -29.88 -25.14 -14.31
C GLU A 13 -28.71 -25.03 -13.33
N GLU A 14 -27.58 -25.67 -13.68
CA GLU A 14 -26.33 -25.52 -12.94
C GLU A 14 -26.03 -24.02 -12.84
N PRO A 15 -25.85 -23.47 -11.63
CA PRO A 15 -25.65 -22.05 -11.46
C PRO A 15 -24.36 -21.66 -12.17
N GLU A 16 -24.47 -20.84 -13.21
CA GLU A 16 -23.30 -20.36 -13.94
C GLU A 16 -22.35 -19.67 -12.95
N GLU A 17 -21.14 -20.22 -12.82
CA GLU A 17 -20.07 -19.64 -12.01
C GLU A 17 -19.79 -18.22 -12.52
N GLN A 18 -20.35 -17.23 -11.83
CA GLN A 18 -20.06 -15.84 -12.12
C GLN A 18 -18.56 -15.62 -11.89
N PRO A 19 -17.83 -15.03 -12.87
CA PRO A 19 -16.41 -14.78 -12.71
C PRO A 19 -16.18 -13.88 -11.49
N ASP A 20 -15.16 -14.22 -10.70
CA ASP A 20 -14.78 -13.43 -9.54
C ASP A 20 -14.63 -11.95 -9.92
N PRO A 21 -15.22 -11.02 -9.15
CA PRO A 21 -15.07 -9.60 -9.44
C PRO A 21 -13.59 -9.22 -9.42
N PRO A 22 -13.13 -8.34 -10.33
CA PRO A 22 -11.73 -7.96 -10.38
C PRO A 22 -11.29 -7.40 -9.03
N ARG A 23 -10.21 -7.94 -8.47
CA ARG A 23 -9.64 -7.49 -7.19
C ARG A 23 -9.43 -5.98 -7.25
N ARG A 24 -9.99 -5.25 -6.28
CA ARG A 24 -9.81 -3.78 -6.20
C ARG A 24 -8.38 -3.48 -5.79
N ARG A 25 -7.53 -3.17 -6.78
CA ARG A 25 -6.19 -2.61 -6.55
C ARG A 25 -6.29 -1.34 -5.72
N ILE A 26 -5.40 -1.18 -4.75
CA ILE A 26 -5.41 0.02 -3.89
C ILE A 26 -5.07 1.29 -4.70
N GLY A 27 -5.62 2.43 -4.27
CA GLY A 27 -5.28 3.74 -4.82
C GLY A 27 -4.10 4.41 -4.10
N ALA A 28 -3.57 5.48 -4.69
CA ALA A 28 -2.38 6.21 -4.19
C ALA A 28 -2.47 6.61 -2.71
N ARG A 29 -3.64 7.07 -2.25
CA ARG A 29 -3.84 7.45 -0.84
C ARG A 29 -3.73 6.26 0.11
N ALA A 30 -4.25 5.10 -0.29
CA ALA A 30 -4.17 3.88 0.49
C ALA A 30 -2.74 3.36 0.53
N ALA A 31 -2.04 3.36 -0.61
CA ALA A 31 -0.62 3.01 -0.69
C ALA A 31 0.24 3.92 0.21
N ALA A 32 0.03 5.25 0.16
CA ALA A 32 0.75 6.20 1.00
C ALA A 32 0.57 5.91 2.50
N ARG A 33 -0.67 5.63 2.92
CA ARG A 33 -0.99 5.30 4.30
C ARG A 33 -0.32 4.01 4.75
N ALA A 34 -0.44 2.95 3.94
CA ALA A 34 0.15 1.65 4.24
C ALA A 34 1.68 1.72 4.32
N ALA A 35 2.32 2.50 3.44
CA ALA A 35 3.76 2.72 3.48
C ALA A 35 4.19 3.41 4.77
N VAL A 36 3.48 4.45 5.22
CA VAL A 36 3.79 5.13 6.49
C VAL A 36 3.65 4.15 7.66
N GLU A 37 2.54 3.42 7.75
CA GLU A 37 2.29 2.46 8.84
C GLU A 37 3.39 1.40 8.92
N GLN A 38 3.74 0.77 7.79
CA GLN A 38 4.75 -0.30 7.75
C GLN A 38 6.19 0.21 7.96
N ILE A 39 6.56 1.38 7.41
CA ILE A 39 7.89 1.96 7.66
C ILE A 39 8.08 2.32 9.13
N VAL A 40 7.05 2.88 9.77
CA VAL A 40 7.08 3.20 11.20
C VAL A 40 7.22 1.92 12.03
N GLU A 41 6.47 0.87 11.70
CA GLU A 41 6.56 -0.43 12.37
C GLU A 41 7.98 -1.03 12.29
N MET A 42 8.59 -1.00 11.11
CA MET A 42 9.91 -1.60 10.90
C MET A 42 11.07 -0.78 11.49
N THR A 43 10.97 0.54 11.45
CA THR A 43 12.08 1.43 11.84
C THR A 43 11.96 1.94 13.27
N GLY A 44 10.76 1.91 13.86
CA GLY A 44 10.44 2.51 15.16
C GLY A 44 10.60 4.03 15.17
N ARG A 45 10.61 4.68 14.00
CA ARG A 45 10.84 6.13 13.86
C ARG A 45 9.54 6.89 13.73
N ALA A 46 9.53 8.11 14.24
CA ALA A 46 8.40 9.02 14.07
C ALA A 46 8.33 9.46 12.60
N PRO A 47 7.15 9.31 11.94
CA PRO A 47 6.99 9.82 10.59
C PRO A 47 6.87 11.34 10.60
N GLU A 48 7.54 12.00 9.68
CA GLU A 48 7.35 13.43 9.40
C GLU A 48 6.28 13.59 8.31
N GLY A 49 6.30 12.73 7.28
CA GLY A 49 5.29 12.76 6.22
C GLY A 49 5.61 11.90 5.00
N VAL A 50 4.80 12.07 3.95
CA VAL A 50 4.98 11.43 2.64
C VAL A 50 5.54 12.47 1.68
N THR A 51 6.67 12.17 1.04
CA THR A 51 7.36 13.07 0.09
C THR A 51 6.91 12.83 -1.34
N PHE A 52 6.59 11.59 -1.71
CA PHE A 52 6.01 11.27 -3.02
C PHE A 52 5.22 9.96 -2.99
N VAL A 53 4.34 9.79 -3.98
CA VAL A 53 3.62 8.53 -4.26
C VAL A 53 3.59 8.34 -5.77
N ARG A 54 4.05 7.18 -6.25
CA ARG A 54 4.07 6.84 -7.68
C ARG A 54 3.53 5.44 -7.90
N LYS A 55 2.58 5.30 -8.84
CA LYS A 55 2.19 3.99 -9.35
C LYS A 55 3.28 3.49 -10.30
N GLN A 56 3.76 2.28 -10.07
CA GLN A 56 4.53 1.50 -11.04
C GLN A 56 3.60 0.41 -11.61
N ASP A 57 4.07 -0.37 -12.58
CA ASP A 57 3.23 -1.33 -13.35
C ASP A 57 2.23 -2.08 -12.47
N ASP A 58 2.73 -2.89 -11.53
CA ASP A 58 1.89 -3.56 -10.53
C ASP A 58 2.19 -3.12 -9.08
N SER A 59 3.30 -2.41 -8.82
CA SER A 59 3.64 -1.92 -7.47
C SER A 59 3.34 -0.43 -7.25
N TRP A 60 3.56 0.04 -6.03
CA TRP A 60 3.55 1.44 -5.62
C TRP A 60 4.90 1.78 -5.00
N LEU A 61 5.52 2.86 -5.47
CA LEU A 61 6.71 3.41 -4.83
C LEU A 61 6.32 4.66 -4.03
N VAL A 62 6.62 4.66 -2.73
CA VAL A 62 6.26 5.74 -1.81
C VAL A 62 7.50 6.23 -1.08
N GLY A 63 7.71 7.55 -1.08
CA GLY A 63 8.73 8.19 -0.25
C GLY A 63 8.15 8.58 1.11
N VAL A 64 8.69 8.03 2.19
CA VAL A 64 8.30 8.35 3.58
C VAL A 64 9.46 9.04 4.28
N GLU A 65 9.22 10.25 4.78
CA GLU A 65 10.18 10.96 5.60
C GLU A 65 9.96 10.65 7.09
N VAL A 66 11.04 10.40 7.82
CA VAL A 66 11.02 10.07 9.24
C VAL A 66 12.11 10.84 10.00
N VAL A 67 11.91 11.03 11.30
CA VAL A 67 12.95 11.55 12.22
C VAL A 67 13.84 10.38 12.65
N GLU A 68 15.08 10.34 12.14
CA GLU A 68 16.02 9.27 12.46
C GLU A 68 16.84 9.55 13.73
N THR A 69 17.09 10.82 14.04
CA THR A 69 17.81 11.22 15.27
C THR A 69 17.28 12.54 15.78
N GLU A 70 16.63 12.50 16.95
CA GLU A 70 16.21 13.69 17.68
C GLU A 70 17.43 14.40 18.31
N ARG A 71 17.50 15.73 18.19
CA ARG A 71 18.56 16.56 18.77
C ARG A 71 17.99 17.83 19.38
N ILE A 72 18.74 18.44 20.31
CA ILE A 72 18.34 19.71 20.94
C ILE A 72 19.23 20.84 20.42
N PRO A 73 18.68 21.93 19.86
CA PRO A 73 17.24 22.16 19.61
C PRO A 73 16.67 21.30 18.47
N ASP A 74 15.36 21.08 18.42
CA ASP A 74 14.66 20.22 17.42
C ASP A 74 14.97 20.57 15.96
N SER A 75 15.37 21.82 15.67
CA SER A 75 15.87 22.23 14.34
C SER A 75 17.16 21.50 13.92
N SER A 76 17.82 20.83 14.86
CA SER A 76 19.02 20.02 14.65
C SER A 76 18.71 18.54 14.41
N ASP A 77 17.43 18.14 14.36
CA ASP A 77 17.02 16.77 14.06
C ASP A 77 17.60 16.30 12.73
N VAL A 78 17.81 14.99 12.63
CA VAL A 78 18.22 14.37 11.37
C VAL A 78 17.03 13.63 10.78
N LEU A 79 16.57 14.11 9.63
CA LEU A 79 15.52 13.49 8.83
C LEU A 79 16.13 12.47 7.87
N ALA A 80 15.33 11.47 7.52
CA ALA A 80 15.67 10.49 6.51
C ALA A 80 14.46 10.20 5.62
N VAL A 81 14.71 9.99 4.33
CA VAL A 81 13.69 9.54 3.38
C VAL A 81 13.92 8.06 3.11
N TYR A 82 12.86 7.29 3.32
CA TYR A 82 12.75 5.89 2.96
C TYR A 82 11.89 5.76 1.71
N GLU A 83 12.34 4.95 0.77
CA GLU A 83 11.48 4.47 -0.31
C GLU A 83 10.91 3.13 0.10
N ALA A 84 9.58 3.01 0.05
CA ALA A 84 8.82 1.80 0.28
C ALA A 84 8.19 1.35 -1.03
N GLU A 85 8.39 0.09 -1.40
CA GLU A 85 7.71 -0.54 -2.52
C GLU A 85 6.61 -1.45 -1.99
N LEU A 86 5.37 -1.17 -2.36
CA LEU A 86 4.19 -1.96 -1.99
C LEU A 86 3.62 -2.65 -3.22
N ASP A 87 3.02 -3.83 -3.05
CA ASP A 87 2.17 -4.41 -4.09
C ASP A 87 0.80 -3.71 -4.19
N ASP A 88 -0.06 -4.21 -5.08
CA ASP A 88 -1.42 -3.71 -5.28
C ASP A 88 -2.43 -4.11 -4.18
N GLU A 89 -2.00 -4.91 -3.20
CA GLU A 89 -2.71 -5.30 -1.98
C GLU A 89 -2.23 -4.53 -0.73
N ALA A 90 -1.25 -3.63 -0.89
CA ALA A 90 -0.63 -2.78 0.14
C ALA A 90 0.42 -3.48 1.00
N GLU A 91 0.92 -4.64 0.57
CA GLU A 91 1.96 -5.36 1.30
C GLU A 91 3.34 -4.83 0.90
N LEU A 92 4.19 -4.57 1.91
CA LEU A 92 5.55 -4.09 1.68
C LEU A 92 6.44 -5.19 1.09
N MET A 93 6.87 -4.98 -0.14
CA MET A 93 7.80 -5.86 -0.85
C MET A 93 9.25 -5.54 -0.49
N SER A 94 9.59 -4.24 -0.42
CA SER A 94 10.93 -3.79 -0.08
C SER A 94 10.94 -2.38 0.50
N TYR A 95 11.99 -2.04 1.23
CA TYR A 95 12.25 -0.66 1.63
C TYR A 95 13.75 -0.36 1.75
N GLN A 96 14.12 0.89 1.51
CA GLN A 96 15.49 1.36 1.68
C GLN A 96 15.54 2.83 2.06
N ARG A 97 16.57 3.22 2.83
CA ARG A 97 16.85 4.63 3.12
C ARG A 97 17.63 5.24 1.96
N VAL A 98 17.04 6.22 1.28
CA VAL A 98 17.66 6.85 0.09
C VAL A 98 18.31 8.19 0.38
N ARG A 99 17.89 8.89 1.44
CA ARG A 99 18.47 10.19 1.81
C ARG A 99 18.48 10.38 3.33
N ARG A 100 19.43 11.16 3.83
CA ARG A 100 19.51 11.62 5.22
C ARG A 100 20.05 13.05 5.26
N TYR A 101 19.42 13.94 6.02
CA TYR A 101 19.82 15.35 6.11
C TYR A 101 19.37 16.00 7.42
N PRO A 102 20.06 17.06 7.89
CA PRO A 102 19.58 17.84 9.02
C PRO A 102 18.32 18.62 8.65
N ARG A 103 17.36 18.70 9.56
CA ARG A 103 16.05 19.37 9.40
C ARG A 103 16.20 20.83 8.95
N GLY A 104 17.18 21.55 9.50
CA GLY A 104 17.47 22.94 9.14
C GLY A 104 18.16 23.19 7.79
N ARG A 105 18.33 22.18 6.92
CA ARG A 105 18.94 22.34 5.58
C ARG A 105 17.97 22.01 4.43
N GLY A 106 16.67 21.92 4.71
CA GLY A 106 15.65 21.85 3.66
C GLY A 106 15.57 23.19 2.93
N ASP A 107 15.86 23.16 1.63
CA ASP A 107 15.67 24.23 0.62
C ASP A 107 16.70 25.38 0.61
N ASP A 108 17.92 25.08 0.17
CA ASP A 108 18.66 25.97 -0.77
C ASP A 108 18.57 25.27 -2.15
N ASP A 109 17.56 25.61 -2.94
CA ASP A 109 17.55 25.46 -4.41
C ASP A 109 17.21 26.83 -5.02
#